data_AF-A0A7X3SKB4-F1
#
_entry.id   AF-A0A7X3SKB4-F1
#
_cell.length_a   1.000
_cell.length_b   1.000
_cell.length_c   1.000
_cell.angle_alpha   90.00
_cell.angle_beta   90.00
_cell.angle_gamma   90.00
#
_symmetry.space_group_name_H-M   'P 1'
#
loop_
_entity.id
_entity.type
_entity.pdbx_description
1 polymer ?
#
loop_
_entity_poly.entity_id
_entity_poly.type
_entity_poly.pdbx_seq_one_letter_code
_entity_poly.pdbx_strand_id
1 'polypeptide(L)' 'MRRLVKELLFFLCKRIFREEVNAVAVIYVTLIVKGKKTFDQVPERIQAQVRELLSDLDVLELAE' A
#
# COMPACT_ATOMS: atom_id res chain seq x y z
N MET A 1 -2.51 -28.88 16.10
CA MET A 1 -3.05 -28.71 14.73
C MET A 1 -3.76 -27.37 14.47
N ARG A 2 -4.66 -26.88 15.34
CA ARG A 2 -5.41 -25.62 15.07
C ARG A 2 -4.55 -24.34 14.88
N ARG A 3 -3.35 -24.29 15.49
CA ARG A 3 -2.41 -23.14 15.37
C ARG A 3 -1.76 -23.05 13.98
N LEU A 4 -1.32 -24.19 13.45
CA LEU A 4 -0.69 -24.29 12.13
C LEU A 4 -1.69 -23.99 11.00
N VAL A 5 -2.93 -24.46 11.12
CA VAL A 5 -3.98 -24.14 10.14
C VAL A 5 -4.28 -22.65 10.12
N LYS A 6 -4.30 -21.98 11.28
CA LYS A 6 -4.47 -20.51 11.36
C LYS A 6 -3.33 -19.76 10.68
N GLU A 7 -2.08 -20.14 10.91
CA GLU A 7 -0.94 -19.47 10.30
C GLU A 7 -0.88 -19.70 8.79
N LEU A 8 -1.21 -20.91 8.33
CA LEU A 8 -1.29 -21.23 6.90
C LEU A 8 -2.43 -20.45 6.22
N LEU A 9 -3.61 -20.39 6.84
CA LEU A 9 -4.76 -19.65 6.32
C LEU A 9 -4.47 -18.14 6.30
N PHE A 10 -3.81 -17.62 7.34
CA PHE A 10 -3.36 -16.22 7.40
C PHE A 10 -2.37 -15.91 6.28
N PHE A 11 -1.42 -16.81 5.99
CA PHE A 11 -0.46 -16.66 4.91
C PHE A 11 -1.13 -16.68 3.53
N LEU A 12 -2.07 -17.60 3.31
CA LEU A 12 -2.87 -17.70 2.09
C LEU A 12 -3.73 -16.44 1.87
N CYS A 13 -4.45 -15.98 2.90
CA CYS A 13 -5.23 -14.74 2.82
C CYS A 13 -4.34 -13.53 2.51
N LYS A 14 -3.18 -13.41 3.17
CA LYS A 14 -2.22 -12.31 2.92
C LYS A 14 -1.68 -12.33 1.49
N ARG A 15 -1.60 -13.53 0.87
CA ARG A 15 -1.16 -13.69 -0.52
C ARG A 15 -2.26 -13.31 -1.53
N ILE A 16 -3.51 -13.64 -1.25
CA ILE A 16 -4.67 -13.31 -2.09
C ILE A 16 -4.95 -11.80 -2.08
N PHE A 17 -4.84 -11.15 -0.92
CA PHE A 17 -5.12 -9.71 -0.78
C PHE A 17 -4.00 -8.79 -1.32
N ARG A 18 -2.91 -9.30 -1.91
CA ARG A 18 -1.82 -8.44 -2.40
C ARG A 18 -2.25 -7.51 -3.54
N GLU A 19 -3.16 -7.96 -4.40
CA GLU A 19 -3.59 -7.19 -5.58
C GLU A 19 -4.46 -5.99 -5.18
N GLU A 20 -5.37 -6.19 -4.23
CA GLU A 20 -6.19 -5.13 -3.60
C GLU A 20 -5.31 -4.04 -2.97
N VAL A 21 -4.20 -4.45 -2.32
CA VAL A 21 -3.29 -3.53 -1.65
C VAL A 21 -2.59 -2.60 -2.66
N ASN A 22 -2.18 -3.12 -3.82
CA ASN A 22 -1.61 -2.30 -4.90
C ASN A 22 -2.63 -1.32 -5.47
N ALA A 23 -3.88 -1.75 -5.70
CA ALA A 23 -4.93 -0.86 -6.20
C ALA A 23 -5.18 0.31 -5.23
N VAL A 24 -5.21 0.04 -3.93
CA VAL A 24 -5.34 1.08 -2.90
C VAL A 24 -4.13 2.01 -2.90
N ALA A 25 -2.90 1.51 -3.05
CA ALA A 25 -1.71 2.34 -3.14
C ALA A 25 -1.76 3.31 -4.34
N VAL A 26 -2.15 2.83 -5.52
CA VAL A 26 -2.32 3.66 -6.73
C VAL A 26 -3.36 4.76 -6.53
N ILE A 27 -4.48 4.45 -5.86
CA ILE A 27 -5.49 5.45 -5.50
C ILE A 27 -4.88 6.54 -4.61
N TYR A 28 -4.11 6.16 -3.58
CA TYR A 28 -3.45 7.13 -2.71
C TYR A 28 -2.44 8.01 -3.45
N VAL A 29 -1.58 7.41 -4.27
CA VAL A 29 -0.65 8.15 -5.14
C VAL A 29 -1.41 9.18 -5.98
N THR A 30 -2.49 8.75 -6.62
CA THR A 30 -3.32 9.64 -7.43
C THR A 30 -3.94 10.78 -6.60
N LEU A 31 -4.37 10.51 -5.37
CA LEU A 31 -4.92 11.52 -4.47
C LEU A 31 -3.85 12.49 -3.96
N ILE A 32 -2.62 12.03 -3.73
CA ILE A 32 -1.48 12.84 -3.33
C ILE A 32 -1.07 13.78 -4.47
N VAL A 33 -0.92 13.25 -5.69
CA VAL A 33 -0.63 14.03 -6.90
C VAL A 33 -1.72 15.09 -7.17
N LYS A 34 -2.97 14.80 -6.84
CA LYS A 34 -4.09 15.75 -6.93
C LYS A 34 -4.19 16.74 -5.76
N GLY A 35 -3.30 16.67 -4.76
CA GLY A 35 -3.34 17.51 -3.55
C GLY A 35 -4.56 17.27 -2.66
N LYS A 36 -5.23 16.11 -2.78
CA LYS A 36 -6.42 15.75 -1.98
C LYS A 36 -6.06 15.02 -0.69
N LYS A 37 -4.88 14.42 -0.62
CA LYS A 37 -4.32 13.75 0.55
C LYS A 37 -2.83 14.06 0.68
N THR A 38 -2.31 14.00 1.90
CA THR A 38 -0.87 14.05 2.17
C THR A 38 -0.33 12.65 2.44
N PHE A 39 0.98 12.48 2.35
CA PHE A 39 1.64 11.19 2.57
C PHE A 39 1.42 10.65 4.00
N ASP A 40 1.26 11.52 5.00
CA ASP A 40 0.95 11.11 6.39
C ASP A 40 -0.39 10.38 6.52
N GLN A 41 -1.31 10.59 5.58
CA GLN A 41 -2.62 9.92 5.57
C GLN A 41 -2.55 8.52 4.96
N VAL A 42 -1.39 8.11 4.45
CA VAL A 42 -1.16 6.79 3.88
C VAL A 42 -0.95 5.79 5.02
N PRO A 43 -1.73 4.70 5.09
CA PRO A 43 -1.52 3.64 6.06
C PRO A 43 -0.10 3.07 5.98
N GLU A 44 0.55 2.86 7.14
CA GLU A 44 1.94 2.35 7.23
C GLU A 44 2.20 1.11 6.36
N ARG A 45 1.20 0.22 6.24
CA ARG A 45 1.30 -1.02 5.46
C ARG A 45 1.55 -0.80 3.96
N ILE A 46 1.15 0.35 3.42
CA ILE A 46 1.29 0.70 2.00
C ILE A 46 2.19 1.91 1.74
N GLN A 47 2.72 2.56 2.78
CA GLN A 47 3.62 3.70 2.64
C GLN A 47 4.83 3.39 1.75
N ALA A 48 5.42 2.19 1.90
CA ALA A 48 6.53 1.76 1.05
C ALA A 48 6.14 1.68 -0.43
N GLN A 49 4.97 1.10 -0.74
CA GLN A 49 4.46 1.01 -2.11
C GLN A 49 4.09 2.38 -2.68
N VAL A 50 3.52 3.27 -1.87
CA VAL A 50 3.19 4.63 -2.29
C VAL A 50 4.47 5.44 -2.57
N ARG A 51 5.54 5.28 -1.78
CA ARG A 51 6.84 5.92 -2.06
C ARG A 51 7.47 5.42 -3.35
N GLU A 52 7.42 4.11 -3.59
CA GLU A 52 7.91 3.50 -4.82
C GLU A 52 7.16 4.08 -6.03
N LEU A 53 5.83 4.07 -5.99
CA LEU A 53 4.99 4.63 -7.06
C LEU A 53 5.16 6.15 -7.26
N LEU A 54 5.38 6.93 -6.18
CA LEU A 54 5.69 8.36 -6.31
C LEU A 54 7.08 8.60 -6.92
N SER A 55 8.03 7.69 -6.64
CA SER A 55 9.37 7.72 -7.26
C SER A 55 9.28 7.35 -8.74
N ASP A 56 8.47 6.35 -9.10
CA ASP A 56 8.24 5.96 -10.50
C ASP A 56 7.59 7.08 -11.34
N LEU A 57 6.89 7.99 -10.66
CA LEU A 57 6.27 9.18 -11.25
C LEU A 57 7.15 10.43 -11.17
N ASP A 58 8.40 10.32 -10.67
CA ASP A 58 9.34 11.43 -10.45
C ASP A 58 8.78 12.58 -9.58
N VAL A 59 7.85 12.29 -8.66
CA VAL A 59 7.18 13.27 -7.77
C VAL A 59 7.33 12.91 -6.29
N LEU A 60 8.48 12.34 -5.92
CA LEU A 60 8.77 11.90 -4.55
C LEU A 60 8.72 13.05 -3.53
N GLU A 61 8.94 14.29 -3.97
CA GLU A 61 8.78 15.52 -3.18
C GLU A 61 7.40 15.68 -2.53
N LEU A 62 6.36 15.04 -3.08
CA LEU A 62 5.01 15.03 -2.47
C LEU A 62 4.89 14.07 -1.26
N ALA A 63 5.96 13.32 -0.96
CA ALA A 63 6.06 12.46 0.21
C ALA A 63 6.78 13.12 1.40
N GLU A 64 7.20 14.38 1.26
CA GLU A 64 7.78 15.22 2.32
C GLU A 64 6.71 15.87 3.23
#